data_AF-A0A359D407-F1
#
_entry.id   AF-A0A359D407-F1
#
_cell.length_a   1.000
_cell.length_b   1.000
_cell.length_c   1.000
_cell.angle_alpha   90.00
_cell.angle_beta   90.00
_cell.angle_gamma   90.00
#
_symmetry.space_group_name_H-M   'P 1'
#
loop_
_entity.id
_entity.type
_entity.pdbx_description
1 polymer ?
#
loop_
_entity_poly.entity_id
_entity_poly.type
_entity_poly.pdbx_seq_one_letter_code
_entity_poly.pdbx_strand_id
1 'polypeptide(L)' 'MPNYRTNLWLNCIFLKDKTERDDFLKYTNENGVMTRPAWTLMNKLPMYKNCLHTNLENAQWLEDRLVNIASSVRI' A
#
# COMPACT_ATOMS: atom_id res chain seq x y z
N MET A 1 -9.51 21.06 -4.05
CA MET A 1 -9.27 22.33 -3.34
C MET A 1 -8.52 23.27 -4.30
N PRO A 2 -8.96 24.51 -4.53
CA PRO A 2 -8.53 25.28 -5.70
C PRO A 2 -7.04 25.68 -5.79
N ASN A 3 -6.25 25.52 -4.73
CA ASN A 3 -4.83 25.95 -4.68
C ASN A 3 -3.87 24.87 -4.15
N TYR A 4 -4.24 23.58 -4.20
CA TYR A 4 -3.40 22.50 -3.70
C TYR A 4 -2.95 21.61 -4.85
N ARG A 5 -1.63 21.42 -4.96
CA ARG A 5 -1.01 20.50 -5.92
C ARG A 5 -0.33 19.39 -5.13
N THR A 6 -0.70 18.14 -5.40
CA THR A 6 -0.04 16.97 -4.82
C THR A 6 1.42 16.94 -5.27
N ASN A 7 2.33 16.67 -4.34
CA ASN A 7 3.77 16.56 -4.64
C ASN A 7 4.16 15.21 -5.26
N LEU A 8 3.20 14.29 -5.40
CA LEU A 8 3.32 12.95 -5.98
C LEU A 8 4.41 12.09 -5.31
N TRP A 9 4.66 12.34 -4.01
CA TRP A 9 5.69 11.63 -3.24
C TRP A 9 5.48 10.11 -3.20
N LEU A 10 4.22 9.67 -3.13
CA LEU A 10 3.84 8.27 -3.17
C LEU A 10 2.63 8.11 -4.09
N ASN A 11 2.77 7.22 -5.09
CA ASN A 11 1.70 6.88 -6.01
C ASN A 11 1.31 5.43 -5.77
N CYS A 12 0.00 5.18 -5.77
CA CYS A 12 -0.55 3.87 -5.46
C CYS A 12 -1.66 3.51 -6.44
N ILE A 13 -1.90 2.22 -6.59
CA ILE A 13 -3.04 1.66 -7.31
C ILE A 13 -3.80 0.68 -6.42
N PHE A 14 -5.09 0.46 -6.74
CA PHE A 14 -5.92 -0.55 -6.10
C PHE A 14 -6.08 -1.76 -7.00
N LEU A 15 -5.88 -2.93 -6.41
CA LEU A 15 -6.15 -4.22 -7.00
C LEU A 15 -7.47 -4.76 -6.43
N LYS A 16 -8.05 -5.78 -7.05
CA LYS A 16 -9.35 -6.35 -6.68
C LYS A 16 -9.37 -6.92 -5.28
N ASP A 17 -8.32 -7.66 -4.92
CA ASP A 17 -8.20 -8.39 -3.65
C ASP A 17 -6.73 -8.72 -3.33
N LYS A 18 -6.53 -9.39 -2.19
CA LYS A 18 -5.21 -9.76 -1.67
C LYS A 18 -4.43 -10.67 -2.60
N THR A 19 -5.11 -11.63 -3.24
CA THR A 19 -4.46 -12.58 -4.14
C THR A 19 -3.93 -11.86 -5.36
N GLU A 20 -4.78 -11.03 -6.01
CA GLU A 20 -4.33 -10.24 -7.17
C GLU A 20 -3.23 -9.23 -6.79
N ARG A 21 -3.32 -8.64 -5.59
CA ARG A 21 -2.29 -7.75 -5.03
C ARG A 21 -0.95 -8.49 -4.91
N ASP A 22 -0.94 -9.65 -4.29
CA ASP A 22 0.27 -10.45 -4.07
C ASP A 22 0.85 -10.97 -5.40
N ASP A 23 0.01 -11.39 -6.34
CA ASP A 23 0.40 -11.82 -7.69
C ASP A 23 1.02 -10.66 -8.49
N PHE A 24 0.42 -9.47 -8.43
CA PHE A 24 0.96 -8.26 -9.07
C PHE A 24 2.33 -7.88 -8.50
N LEU A 25 2.47 -7.90 -7.17
CA LEU A 25 3.75 -7.63 -6.50
C LEU A 25 4.82 -8.63 -6.95
N LYS A 26 4.49 -9.92 -6.97
CA LYS A 26 5.41 -10.97 -7.40
C LYS A 26 5.85 -10.75 -8.85
N TYR A 27 4.88 -10.66 -9.76
CA TYR A 27 5.14 -10.48 -11.19
C TYR A 27 6.03 -9.25 -11.47
N THR A 28 5.69 -8.11 -10.87
CA THR A 28 6.45 -6.86 -11.12
C THR A 28 7.85 -6.92 -10.54
N ASN A 29 8.03 -7.41 -9.31
CA ASN A 29 9.35 -7.52 -8.70
C ASN A 29 10.24 -8.56 -9.41
N GLU A 30 9.69 -9.68 -9.88
CA GLU A 30 10.42 -10.66 -10.70
C GLU A 30 10.89 -10.08 -12.05
N ASN A 31 10.18 -9.07 -12.57
CA ASN A 31 10.54 -8.34 -13.78
C ASN A 31 11.35 -7.05 -13.51
N GLY A 32 11.89 -6.88 -12.30
CA GLY A 32 12.76 -5.75 -11.94
C GLY A 32 12.02 -4.42 -11.72
N VAL A 33 10.69 -4.42 -11.68
CA VAL A 33 9.88 -3.25 -11.33
C VAL A 33 9.62 -3.25 -9.84
N MET A 34 10.25 -2.33 -9.11
CA MET A 34 10.11 -2.25 -7.66
C MET A 34 8.73 -1.70 -7.27
N THR A 35 7.84 -2.61 -6.88
CA THR A 35 6.54 -2.31 -6.29
C THR A 35 6.48 -2.82 -4.86
N ARG A 36 5.67 -2.18 -4.02
CA ARG A 36 5.58 -2.52 -2.60
C ARG A 36 4.13 -2.56 -2.14
N PRO A 37 3.73 -3.47 -1.23
CA PRO A 37 2.41 -3.39 -0.61
C PRO A 37 2.28 -2.10 0.22
N ALA A 38 1.05 -1.82 0.67
CA ALA A 38 0.84 -0.88 1.77
C ALA A 38 1.64 -1.28 3.02
N TRP A 39 1.88 -0.31 3.91
CA TRP A 39 2.43 -0.61 5.23
C TRP A 39 1.50 -1.54 6.01
N THR A 40 2.10 -2.48 6.74
CA THR A 40 1.39 -3.32 7.69
C THR A 40 0.65 -2.46 8.71
N LEU A 41 -0.63 -2.76 8.92
CA LEU A 41 -1.43 -2.02 9.91
C LEU A 41 -0.81 -2.10 11.31
N MET A 42 -0.85 -0.98 12.02
CA MET A 42 -0.19 -0.83 13.33
C MET A 42 -0.61 -1.91 14.32
N ASN A 43 -1.90 -2.25 14.39
CA ASN A 43 -2.44 -3.28 15.28
C ASN A 43 -1.95 -4.71 14.96
N LYS A 44 -1.29 -4.93 13.81
CA LYS A 44 -0.65 -6.21 13.47
C LYS A 44 0.83 -6.25 13.89
N LEU A 45 1.44 -5.11 14.21
CA LEU A 45 2.84 -5.04 14.62
C LEU A 45 3.02 -5.57 16.06
N PRO A 46 4.09 -6.31 16.37
CA PRO A 46 4.30 -6.90 17.70
C PRO A 46 4.26 -5.90 18.85
N MET A 47 4.70 -4.66 18.61
CA MET A 47 4.72 -3.58 19.60
C MET A 47 3.33 -3.04 19.94
N TYR A 48 2.36 -3.13 19.01
CA TYR A 48 1.03 -2.52 19.16
C TYR A 48 -0.13 -3.50 19.11
N LYS A 49 0.13 -4.80 18.95
CA LYS A 49 -0.92 -5.84 18.86
C LYS A 49 -1.85 -5.92 20.07
N ASN A 50 -1.40 -5.45 21.23
CA ASN A 50 -2.17 -5.43 22.48
C ASN A 50 -2.71 -4.02 22.82
N CYS A 51 -2.47 -3.02 21.96
CA CYS A 51 -3.01 -1.68 22.16
C CYS A 51 -4.49 -1.63 21.74
N LEU A 52 -5.25 -0.74 22.38
CA LEU A 52 -6.65 -0.52 22.01
C LEU A 52 -6.74 -0.03 20.56
N HIS A 53 -7.64 -0.63 19.80
CA HIS A 53 -8.04 -0.17 18.48
C HIS A 53 -9.55 -0.41 18.31
N THR A 54 -10.19 0.38 17.44
CA THR A 54 -11.61 0.23 17.11
C THR A 54 -11.77 -0.62 15.83
N ASN A 55 -12.90 -0.49 15.14
CA ASN A 55 -13.10 -1.11 13.84
C ASN A 55 -12.11 -0.52 12.81
N LEU A 56 -11.39 -1.39 12.10
CA LEU A 56 -10.37 -1.06 11.11
C LEU A 56 -10.70 -1.65 9.72
N GLU A 57 -11.96 -1.97 9.44
CA GLU A 57 -12.41 -2.59 8.19
C GLU A 57 -11.88 -1.89 6.93
N ASN A 58 -12.00 -0.56 6.85
CA ASN A 58 -11.48 0.20 5.71
C ASN A 58 -9.96 0.10 5.60
N ALA A 59 -9.23 0.16 6.73
CA ALA A 59 -7.78 0.06 6.72
C ALA A 59 -7.32 -1.34 6.27
N GLN A 60 -8.02 -2.39 6.68
CA GLN A 60 -7.78 -3.77 6.26
C GLN A 60 -8.11 -3.96 4.77
N TRP A 61 -9.24 -3.39 4.32
CA TRP A 61 -9.65 -3.42 2.92
C TRP A 61 -8.59 -2.77 2.01
N LEU A 62 -8.03 -1.63 2.45
CA LEU A 62 -6.94 -0.93 1.76
C LEU A 62 -5.64 -1.73 1.78
N GLU A 63 -5.24 -2.28 2.94
CA GLU A 63 -4.00 -3.07 3.08
C GLU A 63 -3.98 -4.30 2.17
N ASP A 64 -5.14 -4.94 1.96
CA ASP A 64 -5.28 -6.09 1.07
C ASP A 64 -5.21 -5.73 -0.42
N ARG A 65 -5.36 -4.46 -0.81
CA ARG A 65 -5.54 -4.08 -2.23
C ARG A 65 -4.53 -3.07 -2.74
N LEU A 66 -3.96 -2.26 -1.87
CA LEU A 66 -3.12 -1.15 -2.27
C LEU A 66 -1.69 -1.61 -2.57
N VAL A 67 -1.19 -1.20 -3.73
CA VAL A 67 0.21 -1.33 -4.13
C VAL A 67 0.80 0.05 -4.38
N ASN A 68 1.94 0.32 -3.75
CA ASN A 68 2.80 1.44 -4.04
C ASN A 68 3.61 1.15 -5.30
N ILE A 69 3.55 2.06 -6.27
CA ILE A 69 4.36 2.02 -7.49
C ILE A 69 5.54 2.99 -7.38
N ALA A 70 6.51 2.86 -8.27
CA ALA A 70 7.65 3.78 -8.32
C ALA A 70 7.16 5.23 -8.51
N SER A 71 7.49 6.08 -7.54
CA SER A 71 7.16 7.51 -7.53
C SER A 71 8.38 8.43 -7.73
N SER A 72 9.58 7.84 -7.84
CA SER A 72 10.81 8.59 -8.06
C SER A 72 10.91 9.11 -9.50
N VAL A 73 11.59 10.25 -9.66
CA VAL A 73 11.97 10.79 -10.97
C VAL A 73 12.86 9.76 -11.68
N ARG A 74 12.59 9.51 -12.96
CA ARG A 74 13.55 8.88 -13.87
C ARG A 74 14.46 10.00 -14.39
N ILE A 75 15.72 10.00 -13.97
CA ILE A 75 16.78 10.86 -14.52
C ILE A 75 17.55 10.03 -15.54
#